data_AF-A0A7M1S194-F1
#
_entry.id   AF-A0A7M1S194-F1
#
_cell.length_a   1.000
_cell.length_b   1.000
_cell.length_c   1.000
_cell.angle_alpha   90.00
_cell.angle_beta   90.00
_cell.angle_gamma   90.00
#
_symmetry.space_group_name_H-M   'P 1'
#
loop_
_entity.id
_entity.type
_entity.pdbx_description
1 polymer ?
#
loop_
_entity_poly.entity_id
_entity_poly.type
_entity_poly.pdbx_seq_one_letter_code
_entity_poly.pdbx_strand_id
1 'polypeptide(L)'
;MKHKAKNDNLKKHQQALVERNTALIKRVIEHIKQLDGEITMSIVSKVSYEIADSKKGEKGITLAGISKNKVYRALVEEAAASARMGEKQNRRGRPPKHYSDGDIRMMLHALRTENALLKRENTILSQQLKEVPNAIEATEPVPDMIIREYNGVKNAARSMVSRLCEMELTYIDSETECLKVAHYNEVVVPKEALKLFYQKELHDIQRKIRETAPDN
;
A
#
# COMPACT_ATOMS: atom_id res chain seq x y z
N MET A 1 45.12 -31.66 -4.90
CA MET A 1 43.67 -31.40 -5.10
C MET A 1 43.14 -30.61 -3.92
N LYS A 2 42.75 -29.34 -4.09
CA LYS A 2 42.01 -28.59 -3.05
C LYS A 2 40.83 -27.89 -3.72
N HIS A 3 39.64 -28.45 -3.52
CA HIS A 3 38.39 -27.93 -4.05
C HIS A 3 38.00 -26.61 -3.35
N LYS A 4 37.49 -25.67 -4.16
CA LYS A 4 37.12 -24.29 -3.82
C LYS A 4 36.03 -24.20 -2.73
N ALA A 5 36.26 -23.35 -1.72
CA ALA A 5 35.28 -22.91 -0.73
C ALA A 5 34.29 -21.86 -1.29
N LYS A 6 33.51 -22.20 -2.32
CA LYS A 6 32.58 -21.27 -2.99
C LYS A 6 31.12 -21.36 -2.54
N ASN A 7 30.77 -22.34 -1.68
CA ASN A 7 29.37 -22.73 -1.41
C ASN A 7 28.77 -22.21 -0.09
N ASP A 8 29.59 -21.71 0.84
CA ASP A 8 29.09 -21.29 2.17
C ASP A 8 28.43 -19.92 2.18
N ASN A 9 28.93 -18.98 1.38
CA ASN A 9 28.38 -17.61 1.36
C ASN A 9 26.97 -17.55 0.76
N LEU A 10 26.69 -18.39 -0.24
CA LEU A 10 25.37 -18.46 -0.87
C LEU A 10 24.33 -19.04 0.08
N LYS A 11 24.69 -20.10 0.82
CA LYS A 11 23.82 -20.72 1.84
C LYS A 11 23.53 -19.77 3.00
N LYS A 12 24.56 -19.07 3.50
CA LYS A 12 24.40 -18.05 4.55
C LYS A 12 23.49 -16.90 4.10
N HIS A 13 23.63 -16.43 2.86
CA HIS A 13 22.77 -15.39 2.32
C HIS A 13 21.31 -15.86 2.16
N GLN A 14 21.10 -17.10 1.69
CA GLN A 14 19.77 -17.70 1.62
C GLN A 14 19.11 -17.85 2.99
N GLN A 15 19.87 -18.29 4.01
CA GLN A 15 19.38 -18.37 5.39
C GLN A 15 18.99 -16.99 5.93
N ALA A 16 19.85 -15.97 5.76
CA ALA A 16 19.57 -14.61 6.20
C ALA A 16 18.35 -13.98 5.49
N LEU A 17 18.08 -14.35 4.24
CA LEU A 17 16.85 -13.96 3.53
C LEU A 17 15.63 -14.67 4.09
N VAL A 18 15.74 -15.96 4.37
CA VAL A 18 14.65 -16.74 4.96
C VAL A 18 14.28 -16.19 6.33
N GLU A 19 15.25 -15.93 7.19
CA GLU A 19 15.04 -15.36 8.52
C GLU A 19 14.34 -14.00 8.47
N ARG A 20 14.85 -13.06 7.66
CA ARG A 20 14.22 -11.73 7.48
C ARG A 20 12.77 -11.83 7.00
N ASN A 21 12.52 -12.65 5.99
CA ASN A 21 11.18 -12.84 5.45
C ASN A 21 10.26 -13.55 6.46
N THR A 22 10.75 -14.50 7.25
CA THR A 22 9.94 -15.10 8.32
C THR A 22 9.57 -14.09 9.40
N ALA A 23 10.48 -13.17 9.76
CA ALA A 23 10.19 -12.11 10.72
C ALA A 23 9.15 -11.12 10.19
N LEU A 24 9.19 -10.78 8.90
CA LEU A 24 8.17 -9.98 8.24
C LEU A 24 6.80 -10.67 8.25
N ILE A 25 6.73 -11.96 7.87
CA ILE A 25 5.46 -12.72 7.86
C ILE A 25 4.83 -12.78 9.25
N LYS A 26 5.63 -13.00 10.30
CA LYS A 26 5.12 -13.00 11.68
C LYS A 26 4.49 -11.66 12.06
N ARG A 27 5.17 -10.55 11.75
CA ARG A 27 4.63 -9.19 11.99
C ARG A 27 3.35 -8.92 11.19
N VAL A 28 3.30 -9.36 9.95
CA VAL A 28 2.11 -9.23 9.09
C VAL A 28 0.94 -10.01 9.68
N ILE A 29 1.17 -11.25 10.11
CA ILE A 29 0.13 -12.08 10.75
C ILE A 29 -0.37 -11.41 12.04
N GLU A 30 0.54 -10.89 12.87
CA GLU A 30 0.19 -10.19 14.10
C GLU A 30 -0.65 -8.93 13.83
N HIS A 31 -0.25 -8.14 12.83
CA HIS A 31 -1.01 -6.96 12.40
C HIS A 31 -2.40 -7.31 11.88
N ILE A 32 -2.54 -8.38 11.09
CA ILE A 32 -3.86 -8.87 10.63
C ILE A 32 -4.72 -9.33 11.82
N LYS A 33 -4.13 -10.00 12.82
CA LYS A 33 -4.82 -10.42 14.04
C LYS A 33 -5.30 -9.23 14.88
N GLN A 34 -4.51 -8.16 15.00
CA GLN A 34 -4.90 -6.96 15.74
C GLN A 34 -6.11 -6.25 15.14
N LEU A 35 -6.31 -6.38 13.82
CA LEU A 35 -7.42 -5.78 13.09
C LEU A 35 -8.62 -6.71 12.93
N ASP A 36 -8.65 -7.86 13.62
CA ASP A 36 -9.66 -8.92 13.45
C ASP A 36 -9.88 -9.33 11.98
N GLY A 37 -8.81 -9.28 11.17
CA GLY A 37 -8.84 -9.61 9.75
C GLY A 37 -8.72 -11.10 9.46
N GLU A 38 -9.26 -11.55 8.32
CA GLU A 38 -9.09 -12.93 7.88
C GLU A 38 -7.65 -13.22 7.46
N ILE A 39 -7.06 -14.27 8.04
CA ILE A 39 -5.69 -14.68 7.72
C ILE A 39 -5.73 -15.64 6.52
N THR A 40 -5.43 -15.10 5.34
CA THR A 40 -5.22 -15.90 4.11
C THR A 40 -3.89 -15.54 3.45
N MET A 41 -3.33 -16.45 2.63
CA MET A 41 -2.07 -16.20 1.93
C MET A 41 -2.14 -14.96 1.03
N SER A 42 -3.31 -14.69 0.42
CA SER A 42 -3.50 -13.49 -0.40
C SER A 42 -3.46 -12.20 0.43
N ILE A 43 -4.08 -12.21 1.61
CA ILE A 43 -4.11 -11.04 2.50
C ILE A 43 -2.72 -10.81 3.10
N VAL A 44 -2.05 -11.87 3.56
CA VAL A 44 -0.67 -11.80 4.05
C VAL A 44 0.28 -11.26 2.98
N SER A 45 0.12 -11.65 1.70
CA SER A 45 0.93 -11.08 0.62
C SER A 45 0.72 -9.58 0.47
N LYS A 46 -0.54 -9.10 0.39
CA LYS A 46 -0.85 -7.67 0.24
C LYS A 46 -0.32 -6.85 1.41
N VAL A 47 -0.64 -7.27 2.64
CA VAL A 47 -0.24 -6.57 3.87
C VAL A 47 1.28 -6.59 4.05
N SER A 48 1.98 -7.61 3.54
CA SER A 48 3.45 -7.63 3.56
C SER A 48 4.09 -6.50 2.74
N TYR A 49 3.44 -6.00 1.68
CA TYR A 49 3.93 -4.85 0.94
C TYR A 49 3.68 -3.53 1.67
N GLU A 50 2.65 -3.46 2.50
CA GLU A 50 2.27 -2.27 3.26
C GLU A 50 3.17 -2.09 4.50
N ILE A 51 3.58 -3.19 5.13
CA ILE A 51 4.35 -3.18 6.39
C ILE A 51 5.87 -3.28 6.16
N ALA A 52 6.31 -3.71 4.97
CA ALA A 52 7.73 -3.88 4.68
C ALA A 52 8.51 -2.57 4.84
N ASP A 53 9.58 -2.60 5.63
CA ASP A 53 10.43 -1.44 5.88
C ASP A 53 11.67 -1.43 4.95
N SER A 54 11.67 -0.50 4.01
CA SER A 54 12.80 -0.28 3.09
C SER A 54 14.11 0.02 3.81
N LYS A 55 14.08 0.62 5.01
CA LYS A 55 15.29 0.92 5.80
C LYS A 55 15.96 -0.34 6.36
N LYS A 56 15.20 -1.43 6.54
CA LYS A 56 15.69 -2.74 6.97
C LYS A 56 16.02 -3.67 5.80
N GLY A 57 15.91 -3.17 4.56
CA GLY A 57 16.10 -3.95 3.34
C GLY A 57 15.01 -5.01 3.13
N GLU A 58 13.84 -4.81 3.73
CA GLU A 58 12.70 -5.70 3.59
C GLU A 58 11.96 -5.41 2.29
N LYS A 59 11.40 -6.46 1.69
CA LYS A 59 10.54 -6.35 0.51
C LYS A 59 9.29 -7.17 0.74
N GLY A 60 8.16 -6.67 0.26
CA GLY A 60 6.91 -7.41 0.31
C GLY A 60 7.04 -8.76 -0.40
N ILE A 61 6.31 -9.74 0.12
CA ILE A 61 6.41 -11.13 -0.32
C ILE A 61 5.20 -11.43 -1.20
N THR A 62 5.48 -11.88 -2.42
CA THR A 62 4.44 -12.30 -3.37
C THR A 62 3.69 -13.53 -2.87
N LEU A 63 2.43 -13.68 -3.29
CA LEU A 63 1.62 -14.88 -3.05
C LEU A 63 2.35 -16.17 -3.52
N ALA A 64 3.02 -16.09 -4.66
CA ALA A 64 3.85 -17.18 -5.17
C ALA A 64 5.05 -17.49 -4.25
N GLY A 65 5.67 -16.46 -3.68
CA GLY A 65 6.77 -16.60 -2.72
C GLY A 65 6.33 -17.27 -1.42
N ILE A 66 5.14 -16.92 -0.91
CA ILE A 66 4.56 -17.55 0.29
C ILE A 66 4.19 -19.00 0.01
N SER A 67 3.51 -19.29 -1.09
CA SER A 67 3.01 -20.64 -1.41
C SER A 67 4.11 -21.65 -1.75
N LYS A 68 5.19 -21.21 -2.41
CA LYS A 68 6.32 -22.09 -2.81
C LYS A 68 7.28 -22.38 -1.65
N ASN A 69 7.38 -21.51 -0.65
CA ASN A 69 8.25 -21.73 0.50
C ASN A 69 7.50 -22.46 1.62
N LYS A 70 7.92 -23.69 1.93
CA LYS A 70 7.31 -24.54 2.96
C LYS A 70 7.22 -23.86 4.32
N VAL A 71 8.23 -23.08 4.70
CA VAL A 71 8.28 -22.40 6.01
C VAL A 71 7.22 -21.29 6.09
N TYR A 72 7.13 -20.47 5.04
CA TYR A 72 6.17 -19.35 4.99
C TYR A 72 4.74 -19.85 4.93
N ARG A 73 4.51 -20.87 4.11
CA ARG A 73 3.22 -21.54 3.98
C ARG A 73 2.75 -22.10 5.32
N ALA A 74 3.61 -22.83 6.03
CA ALA A 74 3.27 -23.40 7.34
C ALA A 74 2.89 -22.33 8.36
N LEU A 75 3.62 -21.22 8.42
CA LEU A 75 3.30 -20.10 9.34
C LEU A 75 1.93 -19.49 9.08
N VAL A 76 1.56 -19.30 7.81
CA VAL A 76 0.25 -18.73 7.44
C VAL A 76 -0.87 -19.74 7.69
N GLU A 77 -0.67 -21.02 7.37
CA GLU A 77 -1.65 -22.08 7.59
C GLU A 77 -1.90 -22.32 9.10
N GLU A 78 -0.86 -22.31 9.92
CA GLU A 78 -0.95 -22.41 11.39
C GLU A 78 -1.68 -21.19 11.98
N ALA A 79 -1.38 -19.99 11.50
CA ALA A 79 -2.07 -18.77 11.91
C ALA A 79 -3.55 -18.77 11.51
N ALA A 80 -3.88 -19.23 10.30
CA ALA A 80 -5.26 -19.38 9.84
C ALA A 80 -6.01 -20.47 10.62
N ALA A 81 -5.35 -21.59 10.93
CA ALA A 81 -5.93 -22.67 11.72
C ALA A 81 -6.18 -22.24 13.18
N SER A 82 -5.24 -21.53 13.81
CA SER A 82 -5.39 -21.01 15.17
C SER A 82 -6.52 -19.97 15.26
N ALA A 83 -6.66 -19.08 14.27
CA ALA A 83 -7.79 -18.17 14.19
C ALA A 83 -9.14 -18.92 14.12
N ARG A 84 -9.22 -19.93 13.25
CA ARG A 84 -10.41 -20.79 13.12
C ARG A 84 -10.69 -21.63 14.37
N MET A 85 -9.66 -22.04 15.10
CA MET A 85 -9.80 -22.79 16.36
C MET A 85 -10.24 -21.89 17.51
N GLY A 86 -9.81 -20.62 17.56
CA GLY A 86 -10.33 -19.60 18.47
C GLY A 86 -11.82 -19.32 18.22
N GLU A 87 -12.24 -19.23 16.96
CA GLU A 87 -13.65 -19.14 16.58
C GLU A 87 -14.44 -20.41 16.95
N LYS A 88 -13.85 -21.59 16.74
CA LYS A 88 -14.48 -22.88 17.09
C LYS A 88 -14.50 -23.13 18.60
N GLN A 89 -13.54 -22.67 19.39
CA GLN A 89 -13.57 -22.75 20.87
C GLN A 89 -14.58 -21.74 21.45
N ASN A 90 -14.66 -20.53 20.89
CA ASN A 90 -15.74 -19.60 21.22
C ASN A 90 -17.14 -20.12 20.82
N ARG A 91 -17.23 -21.02 19.84
CA ARG A 91 -18.47 -21.71 19.43
C ARG A 91 -18.72 -23.05 20.15
N ARG A 92 -17.69 -23.74 20.68
CA ARG A 92 -17.81 -25.06 21.35
C ARG A 92 -17.96 -24.97 22.87
N GLY A 93 -17.92 -23.76 23.45
CA GLY A 93 -18.11 -23.52 24.88
C GLY A 93 -19.36 -22.71 25.26
N ARG A 94 -20.23 -22.35 24.31
CA ARG A 94 -21.53 -21.75 24.64
C ARG A 94 -22.62 -22.72 24.21
N PRO A 95 -23.55 -23.12 25.12
CA PRO A 95 -24.79 -23.72 24.67
C PRO A 95 -25.42 -22.77 23.65
N PRO A 96 -26.21 -23.26 22.66
CA PRO A 96 -26.93 -22.37 21.76
C PRO A 96 -27.65 -21.35 22.65
N LYS A 97 -27.26 -20.07 22.58
CA LYS A 97 -27.90 -19.02 23.37
C LYS A 97 -29.38 -19.08 22.99
N HIS A 98 -30.17 -19.70 23.86
CA HIS A 98 -31.61 -19.60 23.79
C HIS A 98 -31.89 -18.18 24.23
N TYR A 99 -31.88 -17.27 23.27
CA TYR A 99 -32.37 -15.94 23.48
C TYR A 99 -33.86 -16.08 23.76
N SER A 100 -34.28 -15.68 24.95
CA SER A 100 -35.71 -15.52 25.21
C SER A 100 -36.27 -14.46 24.25
N ASP A 101 -37.58 -14.48 24.02
CA ASP A 101 -38.24 -13.42 23.24
C ASP A 101 -37.92 -12.02 23.82
N GLY A 102 -37.74 -11.92 25.14
CA GLY A 102 -37.28 -10.71 25.81
C GLY A 102 -35.87 -10.27 25.39
N ASP A 103 -34.92 -11.20 25.32
CA ASP A 103 -33.54 -10.90 24.89
C ASP A 103 -33.49 -10.46 23.43
N ILE A 104 -34.30 -11.08 22.57
CA ILE A 104 -34.41 -10.70 21.15
C ILE A 104 -34.97 -9.28 21.03
N ARG A 105 -36.02 -8.95 21.78
CA ARG A 105 -36.60 -7.59 21.80
C ARG A 105 -35.60 -6.55 22.29
N MET A 106 -34.83 -6.87 23.33
CA MET A 106 -33.79 -5.97 23.84
C MET A 106 -32.67 -5.74 22.81
N MET A 107 -32.19 -6.81 22.16
CA MET A 107 -31.16 -6.71 21.13
C MET A 107 -31.66 -5.92 19.91
N LEU A 108 -32.92 -6.14 19.52
CA LEU A 108 -33.56 -5.42 18.43
C LEU A 108 -33.75 -3.93 18.76
N HIS A 109 -34.10 -3.61 20.01
CA HIS A 109 -34.15 -2.22 20.47
C HIS A 109 -32.76 -1.56 20.45
N ALA A 110 -31.72 -2.24 20.95
CA ALA A 110 -30.36 -1.74 20.94
C ALA A 110 -29.87 -1.44 19.50
N LEU A 111 -30.11 -2.37 18.58
CA LEU A 111 -29.78 -2.19 17.17
C LEU A 111 -30.57 -1.04 16.53
N ARG A 112 -31.84 -0.86 16.88
CA ARG A 112 -32.64 0.29 16.41
C ARG A 112 -32.07 1.61 16.91
N THR A 113 -31.65 1.67 18.17
CA THR A 113 -31.04 2.88 18.74
C THR A 113 -29.70 3.21 18.09
N GLU A 114 -28.85 2.20 17.88
CA GLU A 114 -27.56 2.36 17.20
C GLU A 114 -27.75 2.82 15.74
N ASN A 115 -28.68 2.20 15.01
CA ASN A 115 -28.98 2.58 13.63
C ASN A 115 -29.54 4.02 13.53
N ALA A 116 -30.34 4.45 14.51
CA ALA A 116 -30.81 5.84 14.58
C ALA A 116 -29.67 6.84 14.82
N LEU A 117 -28.69 6.48 15.67
CA LEU A 117 -27.49 7.30 15.89
C LEU A 117 -26.64 7.40 14.62
N LEU A 118 -26.35 6.26 13.98
CA LEU A 118 -25.58 6.22 12.73
C LEU A 118 -26.26 7.01 11.61
N LYS A 119 -27.58 6.96 11.49
CA LYS A 119 -28.32 7.78 10.53
C LYS A 119 -28.15 9.27 10.78
N ARG A 120 -28.22 9.71 12.05
CA ARG A 120 -28.00 11.11 12.42
C ARG A 120 -26.58 11.56 12.10
N GLU A 121 -25.59 10.75 12.48
CA GLU A 121 -24.18 11.04 12.17
C GLU A 121 -23.96 11.16 10.67
N ASN A 122 -24.50 10.23 9.88
CA ASN A 122 -24.40 10.26 8.43
C ASN A 122 -25.08 11.51 7.83
N THR A 123 -26.23 11.93 8.37
CA THR A 123 -26.86 13.19 7.93
C THR A 123 -26.01 14.43 8.24
N ILE A 124 -25.37 14.48 9.41
CA ILE A 124 -24.49 15.58 9.80
C ILE A 124 -23.25 15.62 8.90
N LEU A 125 -22.58 14.48 8.71
CA LEU A 125 -21.42 14.38 7.83
C LEU A 125 -21.76 14.75 6.39
N SER A 126 -22.93 14.31 5.90
CA SER A 126 -23.42 14.66 4.56
C SER A 126 -23.71 16.16 4.42
N GLN A 127 -24.19 16.83 5.47
CA GLN A 127 -24.38 18.28 5.48
C GLN A 127 -23.04 19.02 5.51
N GLN A 128 -22.12 18.60 6.38
CA GLN A 128 -20.77 19.17 6.45
C GLN A 128 -20.03 19.07 5.11
N LEU A 129 -20.15 17.95 4.40
CA LEU A 129 -19.59 17.79 3.05
C LEU A 129 -20.16 18.77 2.03
N LYS A 130 -21.44 19.15 2.16
CA LYS A 130 -22.08 20.14 1.27
C LYS A 130 -21.66 21.58 1.59
N GLU A 131 -21.26 21.87 2.82
CA GLU A 131 -20.85 23.20 3.28
C GLU A 131 -19.38 23.52 3.00
N VAL A 132 -18.56 22.53 2.57
CA VAL A 132 -17.17 22.76 2.17
C VAL A 132 -17.15 23.57 0.85
N PRO A 133 -16.43 24.72 0.76
CA PRO A 133 -16.58 25.68 -0.35
C PRO A 133 -16.00 25.23 -1.71
N ASN A 134 -15.48 24.00 -1.77
CA ASN A 134 -15.03 23.33 -3.00
C ASN A 134 -15.70 21.95 -3.08
N ALA A 135 -16.98 21.88 -2.69
CA ALA A 135 -17.80 20.69 -2.89
C ALA A 135 -17.70 20.32 -4.37
N ILE A 136 -17.01 19.21 -4.61
CA ILE A 136 -16.93 18.51 -5.89
C ILE A 136 -18.36 18.48 -6.40
N GLU A 137 -18.66 19.32 -7.40
CA GLU A 137 -19.94 19.28 -8.11
C GLU A 137 -20.23 17.83 -8.39
N ALA A 138 -21.47 17.41 -8.16
CA ALA A 138 -21.96 16.03 -8.19
C ALA A 138 -21.62 15.28 -9.48
N THR A 139 -20.36 14.96 -9.69
CA THR A 139 -19.86 14.00 -10.65
C THR A 139 -19.91 12.68 -9.93
N GLU A 140 -20.62 11.74 -10.54
CA GLU A 140 -20.59 10.32 -10.18
C GLU A 140 -19.17 9.92 -9.77
N PRO A 141 -19.02 9.07 -8.73
CA PRO A 141 -17.70 8.66 -8.28
C PRO A 141 -16.90 8.15 -9.48
N VAL A 142 -15.77 8.80 -9.77
CA VAL A 142 -14.94 8.45 -10.93
C VAL A 142 -14.62 6.96 -10.83
N PRO A 143 -15.00 6.15 -11.83
CA PRO A 143 -14.76 4.71 -11.78
C PRO A 143 -13.30 4.39 -11.48
N ASP A 144 -13.05 3.45 -10.57
CA ASP A 144 -11.70 3.02 -10.18
C ASP A 144 -10.82 2.64 -11.37
N MET A 145 -11.44 2.15 -12.45
CA MET A 145 -10.75 1.83 -13.71
C MET A 145 -10.09 3.06 -14.33
N ILE A 146 -10.80 4.20 -14.40
CA ILE A 146 -10.29 5.45 -14.96
C ILE A 146 -9.15 5.99 -14.08
N ILE A 147 -9.30 5.88 -12.75
CA ILE A 147 -8.24 6.26 -11.80
C ILE A 147 -6.98 5.42 -12.01
N ARG A 148 -7.13 4.11 -12.25
CA ARG A 148 -6.00 3.21 -12.53
C ARG A 148 -5.33 3.53 -13.86
N GLU A 149 -6.10 3.74 -14.92
CA GLU A 149 -5.57 4.10 -16.23
C GLU A 149 -4.82 5.44 -16.18
N TYR A 150 -5.40 6.45 -15.54
CA TYR A 150 -4.76 7.75 -15.32
C TYR A 150 -3.43 7.61 -14.57
N ASN A 151 -3.40 6.83 -13.49
CA ASN A 151 -2.16 6.59 -12.75
C ASN A 151 -1.14 5.80 -13.56
N GLY A 152 -1.58 4.86 -14.41
CA GLY A 152 -0.72 4.13 -15.33
C GLY A 152 -0.03 5.05 -16.34
N VAL A 153 -0.80 5.90 -17.01
CA VAL A 153 -0.28 6.89 -17.97
C VAL A 153 0.66 7.87 -17.29
N LYS A 154 0.27 8.40 -16.12
CA LYS A 154 1.10 9.32 -15.33
C LYS A 154 2.45 8.69 -14.96
N ASN A 155 2.45 7.44 -14.51
CA ASN A 155 3.69 6.74 -14.13
C ASN A 155 4.58 6.46 -15.36
N ALA A 156 3.99 6.07 -16.49
CA ALA A 156 4.73 5.87 -17.74
C ALA A 156 5.38 7.18 -18.22
N ALA A 157 4.61 8.28 -18.24
CA ALA A 157 5.12 9.60 -18.59
C ALA A 157 6.29 10.03 -17.68
N ARG A 158 6.13 9.83 -16.37
CA ARG A 158 7.18 10.11 -15.39
C ARG A 158 8.45 9.28 -15.64
N SER A 159 8.32 7.99 -15.90
CA SER A 159 9.47 7.12 -16.22
C SER A 159 10.16 7.53 -17.51
N MET A 160 9.41 7.93 -18.54
CA MET A 160 9.97 8.42 -19.80
C MET A 160 10.76 9.72 -19.59
N VAL A 161 10.18 10.70 -18.89
CA VAL A 161 10.88 11.97 -18.59
C VAL A 161 12.15 11.71 -17.78
N SER A 162 12.07 10.92 -16.71
CA SER A 162 13.25 10.56 -15.93
C SER A 162 14.33 9.88 -16.78
N ARG A 163 13.94 8.96 -17.68
CA ARG A 163 14.90 8.28 -18.55
C ARG A 163 15.55 9.22 -19.58
N LEU A 164 14.78 10.14 -20.15
CA LEU A 164 15.31 11.15 -21.09
C LEU A 164 16.29 12.10 -20.39
N CYS A 165 16.02 12.46 -19.13
CA CYS A 165 16.95 13.22 -18.30
C CYS A 165 18.22 12.45 -17.96
N GLU A 166 18.11 11.16 -17.59
CA GLU A 166 19.28 10.29 -17.34
C GLU A 166 20.16 10.11 -18.60
N MET A 167 19.55 10.15 -19.78
CA MET A 167 20.26 10.08 -21.06
C MET A 167 20.80 11.43 -21.53
N GLU A 168 20.65 12.49 -20.73
CA GLU A 168 21.10 13.87 -21.04
C GLU A 168 20.49 14.44 -22.33
N LEU A 169 19.40 13.86 -22.83
CA LEU A 169 18.68 14.34 -24.01
C LEU A 169 17.76 15.52 -23.67
N THR A 170 17.28 15.56 -22.43
CA THR A 170 16.37 16.60 -21.93
C THR A 170 16.77 17.06 -20.54
N TYR A 171 16.52 18.32 -20.21
CA TYR A 171 16.75 18.87 -18.88
C TYR A 171 15.53 19.67 -18.41
N ILE A 172 15.38 19.79 -17.09
CA ILE A 172 14.37 20.65 -16.50
C ILE A 172 15.01 22.02 -16.28
N ASP A 173 14.51 23.02 -17.00
CA ASP A 173 14.98 24.39 -16.85
C ASP A 173 14.52 24.96 -15.50
N SER A 174 15.48 25.48 -14.72
CA SER A 174 15.22 26.06 -13.40
C SER A 174 14.45 27.37 -13.45
N GLU A 175 14.49 28.12 -14.55
CA GLU A 175 13.79 29.40 -14.69
C GLU A 175 12.36 29.21 -15.17
N THR A 176 12.17 28.44 -16.24
CA THR A 176 10.85 28.24 -16.86
C THR A 176 10.07 27.06 -16.28
N GLU A 177 10.73 26.20 -15.47
CA GLU A 177 10.18 24.96 -14.92
C GLU A 177 9.59 24.02 -15.99
N CYS A 178 10.09 24.12 -17.22
CA CYS A 178 9.69 23.28 -18.35
C CYS A 178 10.75 22.21 -18.62
N LEU A 179 10.33 21.07 -19.18
CA LEU A 179 11.25 20.09 -19.74
C LEU A 179 11.65 20.55 -21.15
N LYS A 180 12.95 20.74 -21.37
CA LYS A 180 13.50 21.17 -22.65
C LYS A 180 14.47 20.15 -23.23
N VAL A 181 14.62 20.13 -24.54
CA VAL A 181 15.67 19.34 -25.23
C VAL A 181 17.03 20.02 -25.01
N ALA A 182 18.05 19.26 -24.62
CA ALA A 182 19.36 19.78 -24.24
C ALA A 182 20.07 20.58 -25.36
N HIS A 183 19.89 20.17 -26.62
CA HIS A 183 20.59 20.78 -27.75
C HIS A 183 19.84 21.93 -28.45
N TYR A 184 18.50 21.97 -28.32
CA TYR A 184 17.66 22.90 -29.09
C TYR A 184 16.86 23.86 -28.21
N ASN A 185 16.86 23.66 -26.89
CA ASN A 185 16.07 24.43 -25.92
C ASN A 185 14.56 24.47 -26.24
N GLU A 186 14.07 23.55 -27.05
CA GLU A 186 12.65 23.42 -27.36
C GLU A 186 11.91 22.80 -26.18
N VAL A 187 10.71 23.31 -25.90
CA VAL A 187 9.85 22.83 -24.81
C VAL A 187 9.18 21.53 -25.22
N VAL A 188 9.50 20.45 -24.52
CA VAL A 188 8.91 19.12 -24.70
C VAL A 188 7.71 18.96 -23.78
N VAL A 189 7.81 19.43 -22.54
CA VAL A 189 6.73 19.38 -21.56
C VAL A 189 6.62 20.73 -20.86
N PRO A 190 5.45 21.39 -20.92
CA PRO A 190 5.22 22.65 -20.23
C PRO A 190 5.12 22.45 -18.72
N LYS A 191 5.37 23.51 -17.96
CA LYS A 191 5.37 23.55 -16.49
C LYS A 191 4.12 22.94 -15.86
N GLU A 192 2.95 23.24 -16.39
CA GLU A 192 1.66 22.76 -15.87
C GLU A 192 1.57 21.24 -15.92
N ALA A 193 2.00 20.65 -17.04
CA ALA A 193 2.03 19.20 -17.21
C ALA A 193 3.11 18.55 -16.34
N LEU A 194 4.27 19.20 -16.21
CA LEU A 194 5.36 18.71 -15.35
C LEU A 194 4.94 18.63 -13.87
N LYS A 195 4.17 19.62 -13.41
CA LYS A 195 3.59 19.64 -12.06
C LYS A 195 2.66 18.45 -11.79
N LEU A 196 1.91 18.00 -12.80
CA LEU A 196 1.03 16.83 -12.66
C LEU A 196 1.83 15.53 -12.48
N PHE A 197 3.04 15.43 -13.06
CA PHE A 197 3.90 14.26 -12.93
C PHE A 197 4.63 14.21 -11.58
N TYR A 198 5.03 15.37 -11.03
CA TYR A 198 5.88 15.48 -9.84
C TYR A 198 5.26 16.31 -8.70
N GLN A 199 3.94 16.24 -8.51
CA GLN A 199 3.16 17.03 -7.54
C GLN A 199 3.78 17.20 -6.13
N LYS A 200 4.55 16.22 -5.63
CA LYS A 200 5.21 16.26 -4.30
C LYS A 200 6.74 16.32 -4.35
N GLU A 201 7.36 16.17 -5.51
CA GLU A 201 8.79 15.94 -5.64
C GLU A 201 9.50 16.99 -6.52
N LEU A 202 8.75 17.85 -7.21
CA LEU A 202 9.32 18.89 -8.07
C LEU A 202 10.23 19.84 -7.27
N HIS A 203 9.82 20.21 -6.05
CA HIS A 203 10.64 21.04 -5.16
C HIS A 203 11.90 20.34 -4.65
N ASP A 204 11.86 19.03 -4.40
CA ASP A 204 13.02 18.25 -3.97
C ASP A 204 14.01 18.00 -5.12
N ILE A 205 13.50 17.79 -6.34
CA ILE A 205 14.31 17.69 -7.57
C ILE A 205 14.97 19.05 -7.87
N GLN A 206 14.20 20.15 -7.77
CA GLN A 206 14.73 21.52 -7.91
C GLN A 206 15.83 21.82 -6.89
N ARG A 207 15.63 21.42 -5.63
CA ARG A 207 16.63 21.60 -4.57
C ARG A 207 17.92 20.85 -4.89
N LYS A 208 17.83 19.58 -5.32
CA LYS A 208 19.00 18.78 -5.70
C LYS A 208 19.73 19.33 -6.93
N ILE A 209 19.01 19.86 -7.92
CA ILE A 209 19.63 20.47 -9.10
C ILE A 209 20.36 21.76 -8.72
N ARG A 210 19.79 22.61 -7.85
CA ARG A 210 20.48 23.81 -7.34
C ARG A 210 21.71 23.47 -6.48
N GLU A 211 21.64 22.42 -5.67
CA GLU A 211 22.76 21.96 -4.83
C GLU A 211 23.88 21.27 -5.66
N THR A 212 23.64 20.90 -6.91
CA THR A 212 24.61 20.25 -7.81
C THR A 212 25.08 21.12 -8.96
N ALA A 213 24.51 22.32 -9.14
CA ALA A 213 25.03 23.30 -10.07
C ALA A 213 26.35 23.87 -9.51
N PRO A 214 27.47 23.82 -10.27
CA PRO A 214 28.70 24.49 -9.85
C PRO A 214 28.44 26.00 -9.77
N ASP A 215 28.83 26.60 -8.66
CA ASP A 215 28.81 28.06 -8.48
C ASP A 215 29.59 28.70 -9.63
N ASN A 216 28.88 29.41 -10.52
CA ASN A 216 29.44 30.39 -11.45
C ASN A 216 29.25 31.79 -10.87
#